data_AF-A0A845ZUY5-F1
#
_entry.id   AF-A0A845ZUY5-F1
#
_cell.length_a   1.000
_cell.length_b   1.000
_cell.length_c   1.000
_cell.angle_alpha   90.00
_cell.angle_beta   90.00
_cell.angle_gamma   90.00
#
_symmetry.space_group_name_H-M   'P 1'
#
loop_
_entity.id
_entity.type
_entity.pdbx_description
1 polymer ?
#
loop_
_entity_poly.entity_id
_entity_poly.type
_entity_poly.pdbx_seq_one_letter_code
_entity_poly.pdbx_strand_id
1 'polypeptide(L)' 'RFVPETVRADKLLKTFQQTREHLMVVLDEYGGVSGVVTLEDVLEVLTGEIVDETDRNIDLQAIARKRREKMLQSYGLDQD' A
#
# COMPACT_ATOMS: atom_id res chain seq x y z
N ARG A 1 -5.10 -12.64 3.92
CA ARG A 1 -5.61 -12.32 5.28
C ARG A 1 -6.13 -10.88 5.30
N PHE A 2 -7.01 -10.52 6.24
CA PHE A 2 -7.63 -9.18 6.30
C PHE A 2 -7.11 -8.38 7.48
N VAL A 3 -7.08 -7.07 7.35
CA VAL A 3 -6.70 -6.14 8.42
C VAL A 3 -7.56 -4.87 8.38
N PRO A 4 -8.00 -4.31 9.53
CA PRO A 4 -8.67 -3.01 9.55
C PRO A 4 -7.73 -1.88 9.14
N GLU A 5 -8.25 -0.85 8.47
CA GLU A 5 -7.47 0.35 8.09
C GLU A 5 -6.89 1.12 9.29
N THR A 6 -7.50 0.98 10.47
CA THR A 6 -7.08 1.65 11.71
C THR A 6 -5.92 0.93 12.43
N VAL A 7 -5.40 -0.17 11.87
CA VAL A 7 -4.28 -0.90 12.48
C VAL A 7 -3.02 -0.04 12.51
N ARG A 8 -2.27 -0.11 13.61
CA ARG A 8 -0.96 0.53 13.69
C ARG A 8 0.09 -0.26 12.91
N ALA A 9 0.99 0.45 12.22
CA ALA A 9 2.08 -0.13 11.44
C ALA A 9 2.96 -1.09 12.26
N ASP A 10 3.30 -0.76 13.52
CA ASP A 10 4.13 -1.63 14.38
C ASP A 10 3.47 -2.97 14.71
N LYS A 11 2.14 -2.99 14.79
CA LYS A 11 1.36 -4.22 14.98
C LYS A 11 1.22 -5.00 13.69
N LEU A 12 1.03 -4.30 12.57
CA LEU A 12 0.94 -4.92 11.25
C LEU A 12 2.27 -5.59 10.86
N LEU A 13 3.41 -4.96 11.16
CA LEU A 13 4.75 -5.56 10.97
C LEU A 13 4.90 -6.88 11.73
N LYS A 14 4.52 -6.91 13.02
CA LYS A 14 4.53 -8.14 13.81
C LYS A 14 3.64 -9.21 13.20
N THR A 15 2.49 -8.82 12.66
CA THR A 15 1.57 -9.74 12.01
C THR A 15 2.23 -10.36 10.78
N PHE A 16 2.79 -9.56 9.87
CA PHE A 16 3.51 -10.06 8.70
C PHE A 16 4.65 -11.03 9.09
N GLN A 17 5.45 -10.70 10.11
CA GLN A 17 6.53 -11.58 10.60
C GLN A 17 6.01 -12.92 11.15
N GLN A 18 4.93 -12.90 11.92
CA GLN A 18 4.34 -14.10 12.51
C GLN A 18 3.69 -15.01 11.47
N THR A 19 3.05 -14.40 10.46
CA THR A 19 2.30 -15.15 9.45
C THR A 19 3.15 -15.57 8.27
N ARG A 20 4.34 -14.98 8.11
CA ARG A 20 5.18 -15.09 6.90
C ARG A 20 4.41 -14.73 5.64
N GLU A 21 3.51 -13.76 5.76
CA GLU A 21 2.77 -13.16 4.64
C GLU A 21 3.39 -11.79 4.34
N HIS A 22 3.27 -11.32 3.10
CA HIS A 22 3.84 -10.04 2.65
C HIS A 22 2.78 -9.09 2.08
N LEU A 23 1.53 -9.55 1.97
CA LEU A 23 0.41 -8.77 1.42
C LEU A 23 -0.86 -9.09 2.20
N MET A 24 -1.62 -8.06 2.56
CA MET A 24 -2.91 -8.18 3.25
C MET A 24 -3.95 -7.27 2.61
N VAL A 25 -5.22 -7.68 2.71
CA VAL A 25 -6.37 -6.89 2.27
C VAL A 25 -6.81 -5.99 3.41
N VAL A 26 -6.94 -4.70 3.13
CA VAL A 26 -7.37 -3.67 4.09
C VAL A 26 -8.88 -3.52 4.01
N LEU A 27 -9.52 -3.58 5.17
CA LEU A 27 -10.96 -3.40 5.34
C LEU A 27 -11.29 -2.04 5.95
N ASP A 28 -12.37 -1.42 5.46
CA ASP A 28 -12.99 -0.24 6.05
C ASP A 28 -13.88 -0.61 7.27
N GLU A 29 -14.51 0.39 7.88
CA GLU A 29 -15.35 0.22 9.09
C GLU A 29 -16.69 -0.49 8.82
N TYR A 30 -17.10 -0.58 7.56
CA TYR A 30 -18.31 -1.27 7.12
C TYR A 30 -17.99 -2.71 6.64
N GLY A 31 -16.72 -3.13 6.69
CA GLY A 31 -16.25 -4.42 6.22
C GLY A 31 -16.06 -4.50 4.70
N GLY A 32 -16.13 -3.37 4.01
CA GLY A 32 -15.75 -3.24 2.60
C GLY A 32 -14.24 -3.29 2.41
N VAL A 33 -13.80 -3.55 1.18
CA VAL A 33 -12.37 -3.56 0.83
C VAL A 33 -11.92 -2.14 0.49
N SER A 34 -11.07 -1.58 1.34
CA SER A 34 -10.43 -0.27 1.11
C SER A 34 -9.22 -0.41 0.18
N GLY A 35 -8.48 -1.52 0.28
CA GLY A 35 -7.34 -1.78 -0.61
C GLY A 35 -6.46 -2.95 -0.16
N VAL A 36 -5.17 -2.87 -0.47
CA VAL A 36 -4.14 -3.81 -0.01
C VAL A 36 -2.97 -3.05 0.58
N VAL A 37 -2.23 -3.71 1.46
CA VAL A 37 -1.00 -3.19 2.07
C VAL A 37 0.08 -4.27 2.01
N THR A 38 1.32 -3.88 1.73
CA THR A 38 2.46 -4.81 1.70
C THR A 38 3.38 -4.63 2.90
N LEU A 39 4.27 -5.61 3.10
CA LEU A 39 5.29 -5.53 4.14
C LEU A 39 6.22 -4.33 3.91
N GLU A 40 6.55 -4.03 2.66
CA GLU A 40 7.41 -2.91 2.26
C GLU A 40 6.80 -1.56 2.68
N ASP A 41 5.49 -1.34 2.43
CA ASP A 41 4.78 -0.12 2.85
C ASP A 41 4.88 0.10 4.37
N VAL A 42 4.74 -0.99 5.14
CA VAL A 42 4.79 -0.95 6.61
C VAL A 42 6.19 -0.66 7.12
N LEU A 43 7.21 -1.23 6.48
CA LEU A 43 8.61 -0.93 6.82
C LEU A 43 8.91 0.54 6.57
N GLU A 44 8.54 1.07 5.40
CA GLU A 44 8.74 2.48 5.04
C GLU A 44 8.12 3.44 6.06
N VAL A 45 6.88 3.19 6.50
CA VAL A 45 6.22 4.03 7.52
C VAL A 45 6.95 4.01 8.86
N LEU A 46 7.51 2.85 9.25
CA LEU A 46 8.18 2.70 10.55
C LEU A 46 9.62 3.19 10.55
N THR A 47 10.33 3.07 9.43
CA THR A 47 11.74 3.47 9.31
C THR A 47 11.90 4.89 8.80
N GLY A 48 10.86 5.47 8.18
CA GLY A 48 11.00 6.61 7.28
C GLY A 48 11.77 6.24 6.00
N GLU A 49 12.08 7.23 5.16
CA GLU A 49 13.01 7.07 4.06
C GLU A 49 14.42 6.83 4.63
N ILE A 50 14.88 5.59 4.69
CA ILE A 50 16.33 5.33 4.84
C ILE A 50 16.94 5.56 3.46
N VAL A 51 17.24 6.82 3.18
CA VAL A 51 17.84 7.29 1.94
C VAL A 51 19.25 6.69 1.85
N ASP A 52 19.46 5.75 0.94
CA ASP A 52 20.80 5.47 0.43
C ASP A 52 21.15 6.51 -0.64
N GLU A 53 22.42 6.93 -0.72
CA GLU A 53 22.88 8.03 -1.59
C GLU A 53 22.66 7.76 -3.09
N THR A 54 22.25 6.55 -3.46
CA THR A 54 22.00 6.10 -4.83
C THR A 54 20.52 5.97 -5.21
N ASP A 55 19.58 6.08 -4.26
CA ASP A 55 18.16 5.85 -4.55
C ASP A 55 17.47 7.09 -5.12
N ARG A 56 17.01 6.97 -6.38
CA ARG A 56 16.13 7.95 -7.01
C ARG A 56 14.73 7.70 -6.48
N ASN A 57 14.29 8.49 -5.51
CA ASN A 57 12.95 8.43 -4.93
C ASN A 57 11.86 8.28 -6.00
N ILE A 58 11.28 7.09 -6.08
CA ILE A 58 10.07 6.83 -6.85
C ILE A 58 8.97 6.65 -5.82
N ASP A 59 8.16 7.68 -5.62
CA ASP A 59 6.87 7.54 -4.95
C ASP A 59 6.03 6.51 -5.74
N LEU A 60 6.03 5.27 -5.25
CA LEU A 60 5.34 4.15 -5.89
C LEU A 60 3.83 4.36 -5.88
N GLN A 61 3.29 5.11 -4.91
CA GLN A 61 1.88 5.49 -4.89
C GLN A 61 1.58 6.47 -6.02
N ALA A 62 2.43 7.48 -6.23
CA ALA A 62 2.31 8.38 -7.37
C ALA A 62 2.46 7.65 -8.71
N ILE A 63 3.36 6.66 -8.81
CA ILE A 63 3.47 5.82 -10.00
C ILE A 63 2.21 4.97 -10.20
N ALA A 64 1.70 4.33 -9.15
CA ALA A 64 0.49 3.52 -9.22
C ALA A 64 -0.71 4.37 -9.64
N ARG A 65 -0.85 5.58 -9.10
CA ARG A 65 -1.87 6.57 -9.51
C ARG A 65 -1.73 6.94 -10.99
N LYS A 66 -0.53 7.32 -11.45
CA LYS A 66 -0.27 7.65 -12.86
C LYS A 66 -0.54 6.46 -13.80
N ARG A 67 -0.19 5.24 -13.39
CA ARG A 67 -0.47 4.01 -14.16
C ARG A 67 -1.97 3.74 -14.22
N ARG A 68 -2.69 3.93 -13.11
CA ARG A 68 -4.14 3.77 -13.03
C ARG A 68 -4.87 4.79 -13.91
N GLU A 69 -4.48 6.05 -13.87
CA GLU A 69 -5.03 7.12 -14.74
C GLU A 69 -4.86 6.77 -16.22
N LYS A 70 -3.64 6.38 -16.63
CA LYS A 70 -3.39 5.95 -18.02
C LYS A 70 -4.23 4.74 -18.44
N MET A 71 -4.42 3.79 -17.53
CA MET A 71 -5.28 2.63 -17.79
C MET A 71 -6.73 3.07 -18.00
N LEU A 72 -7.29 3.90 -17.12
CA LEU A 72 -8.68 4.38 -17.24
C LEU A 72 -8.93 5.13 -18.54
N GLN A 73 -8.00 6.01 -18.94
CA GLN A 73 -8.01 6.68 -20.24
C GLN A 73 -8.04 5.69 -21.41
N SER A 74 -7.22 4.64 -21.35
CA SER A 74 -7.17 3.64 -22.43
C SER A 74 -8.45 2.81 -22.57
N TYR A 75 -9.25 2.70 -21.50
CA TYR A 75 -10.55 2.03 -21.52
C TYR A 75 -11.73 2.97 -21.83
N GLY A 76 -11.48 4.27 -22.02
CA GLY A 76 -12.54 5.26 -22.25
C GLY A 76 -13.48 5.41 -21.05
N LEU A 77 -13.00 5.12 -19.84
CA LEU A 77 -13.79 5.16 -18.59
C LEU A 77 -13.68 6.50 -17.85
N ASP A 78 -13.13 7.54 -18.50
CA ASP A 78 -13.20 8.89 -17.97
C ASP A 78 -14.64 9.39 -18.15
N GLN A 79 -15.42 9.41 -17.06
CA GLN A 79 -16.71 10.12 -17.01
C GLN A 79 -16.52 11.43 -16.25
N ASP A 80 -16.75 12.53 -16.98
CA ASP A 80 -16.94 13.94 -16.58
C ASP A 80 -16.01 14.58 -15.52
#